data_AF-A0A2E3HZZ7-F1
#
_entry.id   AF-A0A2E3HZZ7-F1
#
_cell.length_a   1.000
_cell.length_b   1.000
_cell.length_c   1.000
_cell.angle_alpha   90.00
_cell.angle_beta   90.00
_cell.angle_gamma   90.00
#
_symmetry.space_group_name_H-M   'P 1'
#
loop_
_entity.id
_entity.type
_entity.pdbx_description
1 polymer ?
#
loop_
_entity_poly.entity_id
_entity_poly.type
_entity_poly.pdbx_seq_one_letter_code
_entity_poly.pdbx_strand_id
1 'polypeptide(L)'
;MGLSNWQKVCDGVFLFQDSCCVYAIQGPEGTVLINAGTGLVTDHLDEVAQNGSLTVLLTHHFRDHTDGAIRLRNAGAKILGPYWEQEYLIDPDQHFRERQIWNSYDNRWDRFAPVRPIPVSDWMMDYEKREIAGLEWTVIPTPGCTNGASSYVVNLNGLHLAFVGELICGPGRTSRLAPLQYNYNDFTGAVNLWRSCYRLMETKLDMLLPSLGQPIDCPEQAIQLLRENLKLIGGISPGFVEQLDDPDDDDIEEILPHLYRSKYSSAETTFVISDSGKVMAIDYGYNVSAYQSPGKQHLSNRRPFLHGIKGLRKKLGINQIDTVLVSHFHDDHVNGIPMLQRVFGTEVWAGEHFSDVLENPTRYDRPCLWHEPISVSRRLPNEDVTYWENIPIQLYPMSGHTRFSTLICFEVDGKRVVHTGDQIFFSTSSGLPFDKDAKSFTNHVYKNGLDLGCYKQTLKFLRAFQPDWVLTGHTKPYQTSSEWYQVIEKGANAFDEVHLRLMSLGDDDVHFGAESQGGKLKPYRLHLLTEEEVEFEGWILNPFSVPKKAVIKLIGPDDWKSQVSEIELKAREQKEIRISIMPPNDTCCRRQPIGLDLTVGGRPFGQVAEALVSIGVPKF
;
A
#
# COMPACT_ATOMS: atom_id res chain seq x y z
N MET A 1 34.77 30.37 -28.87
CA MET A 1 33.45 29.92 -28.40
C MET A 1 33.54 28.42 -28.30
N GLY A 2 33.58 27.86 -27.08
CA GLY A 2 33.58 26.42 -26.89
C GLY A 2 32.26 25.82 -27.40
N LEU A 3 32.31 24.58 -27.87
CA LEU A 3 31.08 23.82 -28.13
C LEU A 3 30.37 23.65 -26.78
N SER A 4 29.09 24.02 -26.71
CA SER A 4 28.26 23.76 -25.51
C SER A 4 28.14 22.25 -25.32
N ASN A 5 28.22 21.79 -24.07
CA ASN A 5 28.01 20.37 -23.75
C ASN A 5 26.52 20.00 -23.73
N TRP A 6 25.65 21.01 -23.85
CA TRP A 6 24.21 20.87 -23.95
C TRP A 6 23.77 20.85 -25.41
N GLN A 7 23.05 19.79 -25.78
CA GLN A 7 22.34 19.71 -27.05
C GLN A 7 20.94 20.28 -26.88
N LYS A 8 20.59 21.29 -27.67
CA LYS A 8 19.20 21.77 -27.73
C LYS A 8 18.30 20.69 -28.35
N VAL A 9 17.24 20.30 -27.65
CA VAL A 9 16.24 19.33 -28.13
C VAL A 9 15.08 20.08 -28.80
N CYS A 10 14.49 21.02 -28.06
CA CYS A 10 13.51 21.99 -28.58
C CYS A 10 13.62 23.30 -27.79
N ASP A 11 12.76 24.27 -28.05
CA ASP A 11 12.80 25.56 -27.35
C ASP A 11 12.55 25.38 -25.85
N GLY A 12 13.54 25.76 -25.03
CA GLY A 12 13.51 25.62 -23.57
C GLY A 12 13.93 24.26 -23.03
N VAL A 13 14.30 23.29 -23.89
CA VAL A 13 14.73 21.94 -23.48
C VAL A 13 16.10 21.60 -24.02
N PHE A 14 16.99 21.19 -23.12
CA PHE A 14 18.37 20.86 -23.41
C PHE A 14 18.73 19.48 -22.86
N LEU A 15 19.59 18.76 -23.56
CA LEU A 15 20.07 17.44 -23.21
C LEU A 15 21.58 17.49 -22.92
N PHE A 16 21.98 16.94 -21.79
CA PHE A 16 23.36 16.68 -21.42
C PHE A 16 23.61 15.17 -21.37
N GLN A 17 24.62 14.69 -22.08
CA GLN A 17 24.98 13.27 -22.09
C GLN A 17 25.97 12.96 -20.96
N ASP A 18 25.51 12.23 -19.95
CA ASP A 18 26.30 11.71 -18.83
C ASP A 18 26.17 10.16 -18.79
N SER A 19 26.34 9.52 -17.63
CA SER A 19 25.96 8.13 -17.37
C SER A 19 24.51 7.82 -17.72
N CYS A 20 23.66 8.85 -17.71
CA CYS A 20 22.33 8.87 -18.31
C CYS A 20 22.11 10.22 -19.03
N CYS A 21 21.01 10.33 -19.77
CA CYS A 21 20.52 11.59 -20.32
C CYS A 21 19.98 12.45 -19.17
N VAL A 22 20.60 13.62 -18.96
CA VAL A 22 20.10 14.65 -18.06
C VAL A 22 19.47 15.74 -18.91
N TYR A 23 18.19 16.04 -18.67
CA TYR A 23 17.49 17.11 -19.39
C TYR A 23 17.40 18.35 -18.52
N ALA A 24 17.58 19.54 -19.10
CA ALA A 24 17.27 20.81 -18.48
C ALA A 24 16.06 21.44 -19.18
N ILE A 25 15.08 21.86 -18.38
CA ILE A 25 13.82 22.47 -18.80
C ILE A 25 13.75 23.85 -18.18
N GLN A 26 13.72 24.87 -19.04
CA GLN A 26 13.63 26.26 -18.63
C GLN A 26 12.17 26.66 -18.46
N GLY A 27 11.78 26.98 -17.21
CA GLY A 27 10.47 27.51 -16.87
C GLY A 27 10.55 29.00 -16.49
N PRO A 28 9.41 29.70 -16.41
CA PRO A 28 9.39 31.14 -16.09
C PRO A 28 10.03 31.50 -14.74
N GLU A 29 10.06 30.57 -13.78
CA GLU A 29 10.53 30.81 -12.40
C GLU A 29 11.78 30.00 -12.04
N GLY A 30 12.45 29.39 -13.03
CA GLY A 30 13.67 28.63 -12.80
C GLY A 30 13.92 27.53 -13.81
N THR A 31 14.68 26.52 -13.39
CA THR A 31 15.08 25.39 -14.23
C THR A 31 14.83 24.08 -13.52
N VAL A 32 14.24 23.13 -14.26
CA VAL A 32 14.05 21.75 -13.81
C VAL A 32 15.05 20.87 -14.55
N LEU A 33 15.81 20.06 -13.80
CA LEU A 33 16.63 18.99 -14.33
C LEU A 33 15.90 17.65 -14.17
N ILE A 34 16.01 16.76 -15.15
CA ILE A 34 15.51 15.38 -15.03
C ILE A 34 16.68 14.42 -14.93
N ASN A 35 16.70 13.65 -13.84
CA ASN A 35 17.82 12.86 -13.35
C ASN A 35 19.08 13.71 -13.06
N ALA A 36 20.13 13.07 -12.57
CA ALA A 36 21.36 13.73 -12.13
C ALA A 36 22.64 13.15 -12.75
N GLY A 37 22.57 11.97 -13.38
CA GLY A 37 23.75 11.29 -13.91
C GLY A 37 24.83 11.09 -12.85
N THR A 38 26.09 11.30 -13.22
CA THR A 38 27.23 11.36 -12.28
C THR A 38 27.36 12.71 -11.59
N GLY A 39 26.58 13.71 -12.02
CA GLY A 39 26.64 15.09 -11.53
C GLY A 39 27.63 15.96 -12.30
N LEU A 40 28.19 15.48 -13.42
CA LEU A 40 29.06 16.26 -14.31
C LEU A 40 28.34 17.53 -14.81
N VAL A 41 27.03 17.43 -14.99
CA VAL A 41 26.14 18.54 -15.36
C VAL A 41 26.30 19.79 -14.47
N THR A 42 26.73 19.62 -13.21
CA THR A 42 26.95 20.72 -12.26
C THR A 42 27.99 21.73 -12.77
N ASP A 43 28.99 21.26 -13.54
CA ASP A 43 30.05 22.10 -14.12
C ASP A 43 29.58 22.94 -15.32
N HIS A 44 28.36 22.67 -15.80
CA HIS A 44 27.80 23.24 -17.02
C HIS A 44 26.43 23.89 -16.78
N LEU A 45 26.05 24.14 -15.52
CA LEU A 45 24.75 24.73 -15.19
C LEU A 45 24.60 26.14 -15.75
N ASP A 46 25.65 26.95 -15.73
CA ASP A 46 25.62 28.34 -16.24
C ASP A 46 25.24 28.45 -17.73
N GLU A 47 25.32 27.33 -18.47
CA GLU A 47 24.94 27.29 -19.89
C GLU A 47 23.41 27.21 -20.10
N VAL A 48 22.65 26.69 -19.12
CA VAL A 48 21.20 26.41 -19.27
C VAL A 48 20.34 26.85 -18.08
N ALA A 49 20.91 27.05 -16.90
CA ALA A 49 20.18 27.46 -15.72
C ALA A 49 19.74 28.92 -15.86
N GLN A 50 18.45 29.18 -15.69
CA GLN A 50 17.92 30.53 -15.60
C GLN A 50 17.94 31.02 -14.15
N ASN A 51 17.88 32.35 -13.96
CA ASN A 51 17.70 32.93 -12.63
C ASN A 51 16.42 32.37 -12.00
N GLY A 52 16.48 31.96 -10.74
CA GLY A 52 15.33 31.43 -10.00
C GLY A 52 15.62 30.10 -9.33
N SER A 53 14.60 29.25 -9.27
CA SER A 53 14.70 27.95 -8.63
C SER A 53 15.48 26.94 -9.49
N LEU A 54 16.25 26.05 -8.85
CA LEU A 54 16.83 24.87 -9.50
C LEU A 54 16.23 23.63 -8.83
N THR A 55 15.54 22.80 -9.59
CA THR A 55 14.91 21.57 -9.08
C THR A 55 15.36 20.37 -9.91
N VAL A 56 15.63 19.23 -9.26
CA VAL A 56 15.94 17.96 -9.93
C VAL A 56 14.78 17.00 -9.69
N LEU A 57 14.22 16.42 -10.75
CA LEU A 57 13.27 15.30 -10.65
C LEU A 57 13.98 14.01 -11.00
N LEU A 58 14.05 13.07 -10.05
CA LEU A 58 14.57 11.73 -10.30
C LEU A 58 13.45 10.85 -10.85
N THR A 59 13.74 10.01 -11.84
CA THR A 59 12.72 9.12 -12.43
C THR A 59 12.60 7.77 -11.71
N HIS A 60 13.70 7.29 -11.12
CA HIS A 60 13.81 6.02 -10.39
C HIS A 60 15.10 5.99 -9.55
N HIS A 61 15.35 4.93 -8.78
CA HIS A 61 16.45 4.88 -7.82
C HIS A 61 17.84 4.52 -8.39
N PHE A 62 17.97 4.13 -9.66
CA PHE A 62 19.25 3.63 -10.16
C PHE A 62 20.38 4.65 -9.97
N ARG A 63 21.51 4.20 -9.40
CA ARG A 63 22.60 5.08 -8.98
C ARG A 63 23.26 5.82 -10.14
N ASP A 64 23.30 5.24 -11.33
CA ASP A 64 23.80 5.90 -12.54
C ASP A 64 22.88 7.04 -13.04
N HIS A 65 21.67 7.16 -12.46
CA HIS A 65 20.77 8.29 -12.67
C HIS A 65 20.74 9.27 -11.50
N THR A 66 21.18 8.86 -10.31
CA THR A 66 20.92 9.59 -9.06
C THR A 66 22.18 10.04 -8.29
N ASP A 67 23.36 9.47 -8.56
CA ASP A 67 24.60 9.77 -7.80
C ASP A 67 24.96 11.27 -7.85
N GLY A 68 24.74 11.92 -8.98
CA GLY A 68 24.94 13.36 -9.15
C GLY A 68 24.04 14.27 -8.30
N ALA A 69 22.97 13.74 -7.69
CA ALA A 69 21.98 14.54 -6.96
C ALA A 69 22.58 15.21 -5.72
N ILE A 70 23.59 14.59 -5.08
CA ILE A 70 24.32 15.18 -3.95
C ILE A 70 25.05 16.45 -4.39
N ARG A 71 25.71 16.39 -5.56
CA ARG A 71 26.48 17.51 -6.10
C ARG A 71 25.56 18.66 -6.52
N LEU A 72 24.43 18.33 -7.17
CA LEU A 72 23.39 19.29 -7.53
C LEU A 72 22.74 19.92 -6.31
N ARG A 73 22.51 19.17 -5.23
CA ARG A 73 22.03 19.71 -3.96
C ARG A 73 23.00 20.74 -3.37
N ASN A 74 24.30 20.43 -3.39
CA ASN A 74 25.34 21.35 -2.93
C ASN A 74 25.44 22.62 -3.81
N ALA A 75 25.03 22.52 -5.08
CA ALA A 75 24.88 23.65 -5.99
C ALA A 75 23.55 24.42 -5.82
N GLY A 76 22.75 24.09 -4.80
CA GLY A 76 21.51 24.79 -4.45
C GLY A 76 20.22 24.17 -4.99
N ALA A 77 20.28 23.02 -5.68
CA ALA A 77 19.08 22.39 -6.21
C ALA A 77 18.18 21.80 -5.12
N LYS A 78 16.86 21.85 -5.31
CA LYS A 78 15.89 21.02 -4.59
C LYS A 78 15.81 19.66 -5.30
N ILE A 79 15.96 18.55 -4.57
CA ILE A 79 15.88 17.21 -5.17
C ILE A 79 14.51 16.60 -4.87
N LEU A 80 13.75 16.23 -5.90
CA LEU A 80 12.49 15.52 -5.78
C LEU A 80 12.66 14.10 -6.33
N GLY A 81 12.17 13.11 -5.57
CA GLY A 81 12.19 11.70 -5.97
C GLY A 81 10.79 11.14 -6.10
N PRO A 82 10.59 10.04 -6.84
CA PRO A 82 9.30 9.36 -6.87
C PRO A 82 9.06 8.66 -5.52
N TYR A 83 7.87 8.86 -4.94
CA TYR A 83 7.53 8.39 -3.59
C TYR A 83 7.77 6.89 -3.39
N TRP A 84 7.48 6.08 -4.41
CA TRP A 84 7.62 4.63 -4.36
C TRP A 84 9.06 4.12 -4.46
N GLU A 85 10.04 5.01 -4.56
CA GLU A 85 11.48 4.70 -4.48
C GLU A 85 12.11 5.15 -3.16
N GLN A 86 11.31 5.67 -2.22
CA GLN A 86 11.82 6.37 -1.04
C GLN A 86 12.84 5.54 -0.25
N GLU A 87 12.53 4.28 0.05
CA GLU A 87 13.42 3.39 0.81
C GLU A 87 14.82 3.32 0.21
N TYR A 88 14.94 3.17 -1.10
CA TYR A 88 16.23 3.08 -1.78
C TYR A 88 16.97 4.42 -1.79
N LEU A 89 16.25 5.53 -1.83
CA LEU A 89 16.84 6.86 -1.95
C LEU A 89 17.31 7.42 -0.60
N ILE A 90 16.54 7.27 0.48
CA ILE A 90 16.85 7.92 1.77
C ILE A 90 17.52 7.03 2.80
N ASP A 91 17.37 5.70 2.72
CA ASP A 91 18.05 4.78 3.63
C ASP A 91 18.60 3.53 2.91
N PRO A 92 19.56 3.71 1.97
CA PRO A 92 20.18 2.60 1.28
C PRO A 92 20.93 1.66 2.24
N ASP A 93 21.45 2.17 3.36
CA ASP A 93 22.12 1.33 4.37
C ASP A 93 21.14 0.31 4.95
N GLN A 94 19.91 0.73 5.29
CA GLN A 94 18.87 -0.17 5.74
C GLN A 94 18.43 -1.12 4.63
N HIS A 95 18.27 -0.63 3.39
CA HIS A 95 17.97 -1.48 2.24
C HIS A 95 18.99 -2.63 2.12
N PHE A 96 20.30 -2.32 2.10
CA PHE A 96 21.35 -3.32 1.97
C PHE A 96 21.44 -4.25 3.20
N ARG A 97 21.06 -3.77 4.40
CA ARG A 97 20.99 -4.59 5.62
C ARG A 97 19.87 -5.62 5.57
N GLU A 98 18.70 -5.26 5.04
CA GLU A 98 17.54 -6.16 4.93
C GLU A 98 17.59 -7.04 3.68
N ARG A 99 18.40 -6.67 2.69
CA ARG A 99 18.47 -7.39 1.43
C ARG A 99 19.01 -8.80 1.63
N GLN A 100 18.14 -9.79 1.50
CA GLN A 100 18.54 -11.21 1.50
C GLN A 100 19.61 -11.46 0.43
N ILE A 101 20.80 -11.88 0.85
CA ILE A 101 21.93 -12.20 -0.05
C ILE A 101 22.15 -13.70 -0.23
N TRP A 102 21.77 -14.51 0.76
CA TRP A 102 21.88 -15.97 0.71
C TRP A 102 20.55 -16.58 0.26
N ASN A 103 20.58 -17.53 -0.68
CA ASN A 103 19.36 -18.19 -1.21
C ASN A 103 18.27 -17.19 -1.65
N SER A 104 18.60 -16.33 -2.62
CA SER A 104 17.70 -15.27 -3.09
C SER A 104 17.08 -15.62 -4.44
N TYR A 105 15.74 -15.55 -4.52
CA TYR A 105 14.94 -15.67 -5.74
C TYR A 105 14.39 -14.32 -6.21
N ASP A 106 14.92 -13.23 -5.64
CA ASP A 106 14.54 -11.85 -5.89
C ASP A 106 15.58 -11.24 -6.84
N ASN A 107 15.20 -11.10 -8.11
CA ASN A 107 16.07 -10.67 -9.21
C ASN A 107 15.96 -9.18 -9.51
N ARG A 108 15.11 -8.45 -8.77
CA ARG A 108 14.97 -7.00 -8.89
C ARG A 108 16.34 -6.34 -8.81
N TRP A 109 16.53 -5.31 -9.62
CA TRP A 109 17.75 -4.50 -9.63
C TRP A 109 17.81 -3.48 -8.48
N ASP A 110 17.27 -3.85 -7.31
CA ASP A 110 17.27 -3.01 -6.11
C ASP A 110 18.69 -2.76 -5.56
N ARG A 111 19.64 -3.67 -5.83
CA ARG A 111 21.07 -3.46 -5.58
C ARG A 111 21.72 -2.40 -6.47
N PHE A 112 20.99 -1.90 -7.45
CA PHE A 112 21.41 -0.76 -8.26
C PHE A 112 21.01 0.59 -7.63
N ALA A 113 20.41 0.57 -6.44
CA ALA A 113 20.21 1.73 -5.56
C ALA A 113 21.52 2.49 -5.25
N PRO A 114 21.41 3.75 -4.80
CA PRO A 114 22.53 4.50 -4.24
C PRO A 114 23.14 3.73 -3.07
N VAL A 115 24.42 3.93 -2.82
CA VAL A 115 25.12 3.35 -1.65
C VAL A 115 25.30 4.37 -0.51
N ARG A 116 24.67 5.55 -0.66
CA ARG A 116 24.64 6.66 0.29
C ARG A 116 23.30 7.38 0.15
N PRO A 117 22.70 7.90 1.24
CA PRO A 117 21.45 8.63 1.17
C PRO A 117 21.49 9.78 0.16
N ILE A 118 20.45 9.87 -0.67
CA ILE A 118 20.20 10.99 -1.57
C ILE A 118 19.42 12.07 -0.80
N PRO A 119 19.79 13.36 -0.90
CA PRO A 119 19.14 14.44 -0.15
C PRO A 119 17.79 14.85 -0.77
N VAL A 120 16.86 13.89 -0.83
CA VAL A 120 15.50 14.12 -1.32
C VAL A 120 14.81 15.11 -0.40
N SER A 121 14.36 16.20 -0.98
CA SER A 121 13.73 17.32 -0.28
C SER A 121 12.22 17.15 -0.16
N ASP A 122 11.59 16.46 -1.11
CA ASP A 122 10.14 16.23 -1.19
C ASP A 122 9.84 15.13 -2.25
N TRP A 123 8.63 14.57 -2.25
CA TRP A 123 8.25 13.39 -3.05
C TRP A 123 7.29 13.73 -4.17
N MET A 124 7.50 13.14 -5.35
CA MET A 124 6.54 13.12 -6.44
C MET A 124 5.60 11.92 -6.27
N MET A 125 4.30 12.19 -6.08
CA MET A 125 3.23 11.22 -5.82
C MET A 125 2.52 10.84 -7.11
N ASP A 126 2.15 9.56 -7.26
CA ASP A 126 1.43 9.09 -8.45
C ASP A 126 0.14 9.88 -8.70
N TYR A 127 -0.11 10.20 -9.98
CA TYR A 127 -1.28 10.94 -10.48
C TYR A 127 -1.39 12.40 -10.02
N GLU A 128 -0.44 12.91 -9.24
CA GLU A 128 -0.50 14.30 -8.82
C GLU A 128 -0.19 15.25 -9.99
N LYS A 129 -0.70 16.48 -9.82
CA LYS A 129 -0.24 17.65 -10.56
C LYS A 129 0.51 18.57 -9.62
N ARG A 130 1.71 19.00 -10.00
CA ARG A 130 2.55 19.88 -9.19
C ARG A 130 3.17 20.97 -10.03
N GLU A 131 3.12 22.21 -9.54
CA GLU A 131 3.78 23.34 -10.17
C GLU A 131 5.25 23.41 -9.72
N ILE A 132 6.18 23.47 -10.68
CA ILE A 132 7.62 23.56 -10.44
C ILE A 132 8.23 24.49 -11.50
N ALA A 133 8.96 25.51 -11.05
CA ALA A 133 9.57 26.53 -11.91
C ALA A 133 8.56 27.24 -12.84
N GLY A 134 7.31 27.42 -12.39
CA GLY A 134 6.21 28.00 -13.18
C GLY A 134 5.65 27.07 -14.27
N LEU A 135 5.93 25.76 -14.20
CA LEU A 135 5.42 24.74 -15.12
C LEU A 135 4.55 23.73 -14.36
N GLU A 136 3.41 23.33 -14.93
CA GLU A 136 2.56 22.26 -14.37
C GLU A 136 3.09 20.89 -14.82
N TRP A 137 3.50 20.07 -13.85
CA TRP A 137 3.97 18.70 -14.06
C TRP A 137 2.91 17.70 -13.63
N THR A 138 2.70 16.66 -14.43
CA THR A 138 1.87 15.51 -14.08
C THR A 138 2.74 14.27 -13.88
N VAL A 139 2.53 13.56 -12.78
CA VAL A 139 3.25 12.31 -12.47
C VAL A 139 2.47 11.12 -13.01
N ILE A 140 3.10 10.36 -13.91
CA ILE A 140 2.53 9.15 -14.49
C ILE A 140 3.30 7.93 -13.93
N PRO A 141 2.64 7.03 -13.16
CA PRO A 141 3.31 5.84 -12.65
C PRO A 141 3.68 4.90 -13.80
N THR A 142 4.97 4.60 -13.92
CA THR A 142 5.54 3.79 -15.00
C THR A 142 6.47 2.68 -14.51
N PRO A 143 6.02 1.79 -13.60
CA PRO A 143 6.78 0.62 -13.21
C PRO A 143 7.24 -0.19 -14.42
N GLY A 144 8.45 -0.74 -14.33
CA GLY A 144 9.08 -1.52 -15.39
C GLY A 144 10.48 -1.93 -14.99
N CYS A 145 11.47 -1.05 -15.21
CA CYS A 145 12.84 -1.31 -14.76
C CYS A 145 12.98 -1.32 -13.22
N THR A 146 12.15 -0.53 -12.54
CA THR A 146 11.93 -0.56 -11.10
C THR A 146 10.44 -0.53 -10.80
N ASN A 147 10.05 -0.90 -9.57
CA ASN A 147 8.66 -0.83 -9.14
C ASN A 147 8.17 0.60 -8.92
N GLY A 148 9.05 1.48 -8.47
CA GLY A 148 8.73 2.88 -8.13
C GLY A 148 8.94 3.88 -9.27
N ALA A 149 9.41 3.44 -10.44
CA ALA A 149 9.67 4.30 -11.59
C ALA A 149 8.45 5.15 -11.96
N SER A 150 8.71 6.41 -12.28
CA SER A 150 7.69 7.38 -12.67
C SER A 150 8.16 8.22 -13.84
N SER A 151 7.22 8.54 -14.72
CA SER A 151 7.40 9.47 -15.83
C SER A 151 6.80 10.82 -15.47
N TYR A 152 7.39 11.90 -15.98
CA TYR A 152 6.93 13.26 -15.74
C TYR A 152 6.48 13.89 -17.05
N VAL A 153 5.23 14.36 -17.09
CA VAL A 153 4.64 15.01 -18.27
C VAL A 153 4.49 16.51 -17.98
N VAL A 154 4.89 17.35 -18.93
CA VAL A 154 4.78 18.81 -18.85
C VAL A 154 4.31 19.37 -20.19
N ASN A 155 3.47 20.42 -20.14
CA ASN A 155 3.17 21.23 -21.32
C ASN A 155 4.14 22.41 -21.37
N LEU A 156 4.97 22.46 -22.40
CA LEU A 156 5.93 23.54 -22.62
C LEU A 156 5.78 24.07 -24.05
N ASN A 157 5.48 25.35 -24.19
CA ASN A 157 5.31 26.02 -25.49
C ASN A 157 4.28 25.31 -26.41
N GLY A 158 3.25 24.71 -25.82
CA GLY A 158 2.21 23.97 -26.54
C GLY A 158 2.58 22.53 -26.89
N LEU A 159 3.76 22.04 -26.49
CA LEU A 159 4.19 20.65 -26.65
C LEU A 159 3.99 19.87 -25.36
N HIS A 160 3.37 18.70 -25.46
CA HIS A 160 3.27 17.70 -24.40
C HIS A 160 4.50 16.81 -24.39
N LEU A 161 5.43 17.11 -23.49
CA LEU A 161 6.70 16.41 -23.35
C LEU A 161 6.61 15.41 -22.20
N ALA A 162 7.10 14.19 -22.40
CA ALA A 162 7.20 13.21 -21.33
C ALA A 162 8.65 12.75 -21.11
N PHE A 163 9.12 12.89 -19.88
CA PHE A 163 10.40 12.35 -19.43
C PHE A 163 10.18 10.98 -18.81
N VAL A 164 10.65 9.94 -19.47
CA VAL A 164 10.15 8.56 -19.27
C VAL A 164 11.13 7.60 -18.61
N GLY A 165 12.26 8.11 -18.12
CA GLY A 165 13.29 7.27 -17.53
C GLY A 165 13.73 6.16 -18.50
N GLU A 166 13.85 4.93 -18.00
CA GLU A 166 14.22 3.75 -18.77
C GLU A 166 13.02 2.99 -19.40
N LEU A 167 11.82 3.59 -19.47
CA LEU A 167 10.64 2.95 -20.10
C LEU A 167 10.95 2.53 -21.55
N ILE A 168 11.56 3.42 -22.30
CA ILE A 168 11.94 3.27 -23.71
C ILE A 168 13.26 4.01 -23.92
N CYS A 169 14.11 3.58 -24.85
CA CYS A 169 15.38 4.25 -25.18
C CYS A 169 15.50 4.65 -26.66
N GLY A 170 14.49 4.32 -27.45
CA GLY A 170 14.37 4.60 -28.87
C GLY A 170 13.19 3.83 -29.45
N PRO A 171 12.82 4.06 -30.72
CA PRO A 171 11.68 3.37 -31.32
C PRO A 171 11.79 1.85 -31.14
N GLY A 172 10.80 1.26 -30.45
CA GLY A 172 10.73 -0.18 -30.27
C GLY A 172 11.64 -0.82 -29.22
N ARG A 173 12.41 -0.04 -28.45
CA ARG A 173 13.50 -0.58 -27.63
C ARG A 173 13.46 -0.08 -26.18
N THR A 174 13.65 -1.00 -25.23
CA THR A 174 14.03 -0.65 -23.85
C THR A 174 15.56 -0.68 -23.72
N SER A 175 16.11 0.06 -22.76
CA SER A 175 17.54 0.14 -22.48
C SER A 175 18.11 -1.18 -21.96
N ARG A 176 17.37 -1.91 -21.12
CA ARG A 176 17.85 -3.07 -20.37
C ARG A 176 16.71 -4.09 -20.19
N LEU A 177 16.98 -5.37 -20.45
CA LEU A 177 16.02 -6.45 -20.19
C LEU A 177 16.15 -7.05 -18.79
N ALA A 178 17.36 -7.11 -18.25
CA ALA A 178 17.62 -7.75 -16.96
C ALA A 178 16.81 -7.14 -15.77
N PRO A 179 16.60 -5.81 -15.67
CA PRO A 179 15.75 -5.23 -14.63
C PRO A 179 14.28 -5.64 -14.72
N LEU A 180 13.82 -6.16 -15.87
CA LEU A 180 12.44 -6.60 -16.07
C LEU A 180 12.18 -7.98 -15.47
N GLN A 181 13.20 -8.67 -14.97
CA GLN A 181 13.04 -9.89 -14.17
C GLN A 181 12.92 -9.50 -12.69
N TYR A 182 11.75 -9.70 -12.11
CA TYR A 182 11.50 -9.38 -10.70
C TYR A 182 11.74 -10.59 -9.82
N ASN A 183 11.29 -11.77 -10.27
CA ASN A 183 11.47 -13.03 -9.58
C ASN A 183 12.45 -13.93 -10.35
N TYR A 184 12.75 -15.09 -9.77
CA TYR A 184 13.57 -16.08 -10.42
C TYR A 184 12.87 -16.64 -11.67
N ASN A 185 13.52 -16.48 -12.83
CA ASN A 185 13.04 -16.98 -14.12
C ASN A 185 11.66 -16.43 -14.54
N ASP A 186 11.46 -15.11 -14.46
CA ASP A 186 10.25 -14.42 -14.91
C ASP A 186 10.54 -13.20 -15.81
N PHE A 187 9.47 -12.52 -16.22
CA PHE A 187 9.50 -11.21 -16.88
C PHE A 187 8.36 -10.29 -16.38
N THR A 188 8.02 -10.35 -15.09
CA THR A 188 6.94 -9.54 -14.51
C THR A 188 7.15 -8.03 -14.71
N GLY A 189 8.40 -7.55 -14.68
CA GLY A 189 8.71 -6.16 -15.01
C GLY A 189 8.37 -5.79 -16.45
N ALA A 190 8.44 -6.73 -17.40
CA ALA A 190 8.05 -6.49 -18.79
C ALA A 190 6.53 -6.42 -18.97
N VAL A 191 5.76 -7.18 -18.18
CA VAL A 191 4.29 -7.03 -18.10
C VAL A 191 3.93 -5.65 -17.55
N ASN A 192 4.63 -5.19 -16.51
CA ASN A 192 4.45 -3.84 -15.99
C ASN A 192 4.85 -2.77 -17.01
N LEU A 193 5.94 -2.99 -17.77
CA LEU A 193 6.37 -2.09 -18.84
C LEU A 193 5.31 -1.96 -19.95
N TRP A 194 4.68 -3.06 -20.34
CA TRP A 194 3.55 -3.07 -21.28
C TRP A 194 2.38 -2.21 -20.77
N ARG A 195 2.00 -2.37 -19.51
CA ARG A 195 0.92 -1.60 -18.85
C ARG A 195 1.29 -0.13 -18.68
N SER A 196 2.55 0.18 -18.41
CA SER A 196 3.09 1.54 -18.38
C SER A 196 3.03 2.22 -19.75
N CYS A 197 3.34 1.49 -20.82
CA CYS A 197 3.16 1.95 -22.20
C CYS A 197 1.70 2.28 -22.50
N TYR A 198 0.77 1.41 -22.11
CA TYR A 198 -0.67 1.66 -22.24
C TYR A 198 -1.09 2.99 -21.60
N ARG A 199 -0.77 3.18 -20.32
CA ARG A 199 -1.11 4.42 -19.58
C ARG A 199 -0.52 5.67 -20.22
N LEU A 200 0.71 5.59 -20.69
CA LEU A 200 1.39 6.75 -21.27
C LEU A 200 0.76 7.19 -22.61
N MET A 201 0.29 6.25 -23.44
CA MET A 201 -0.39 6.57 -24.70
C MET A 201 -1.68 7.38 -24.50
N GLU A 202 -2.34 7.28 -23.34
CA GLU A 202 -3.55 8.06 -23.04
C GLU A 202 -3.29 9.57 -22.89
N THR A 203 -2.03 9.97 -22.70
CA THR A 203 -1.65 11.36 -22.45
C THR A 203 -1.45 12.21 -23.71
N LYS A 204 -1.50 11.61 -24.91
CA LYS A 204 -1.32 12.28 -26.23
C LYS A 204 -0.07 13.16 -26.27
N LEU A 205 1.08 12.50 -26.29
CA LEU A 205 2.39 13.15 -26.22
C LEU A 205 2.91 13.55 -27.60
N ASP A 206 3.63 14.67 -27.63
CA ASP A 206 4.35 15.14 -28.82
C ASP A 206 5.78 14.60 -28.85
N MET A 207 6.40 14.35 -27.68
CA MET A 207 7.78 13.86 -27.60
C MET A 207 8.04 13.00 -26.35
N LEU A 208 8.83 11.94 -26.51
CA LEU A 208 9.38 11.15 -25.40
C LEU A 208 10.86 11.49 -25.20
N LEU A 209 11.24 11.68 -23.95
CA LEU A 209 12.57 12.09 -23.50
C LEU A 209 13.11 11.00 -22.56
N PRO A 210 13.77 9.96 -23.10
CA PRO A 210 14.23 8.83 -22.31
C PRO A 210 15.51 9.16 -21.55
N SER A 211 15.77 8.48 -20.42
CA SER A 211 17.02 8.66 -19.67
C SER A 211 18.20 7.92 -20.30
N LEU A 212 17.98 7.06 -21.29
CA LEU A 212 19.02 6.43 -22.10
C LEU A 212 18.57 6.47 -23.57
N GLY A 213 19.49 6.74 -24.49
CA GLY A 213 19.19 6.80 -25.92
C GLY A 213 18.99 8.21 -26.44
N GLN A 214 17.96 8.45 -27.26
CA GLN A 214 17.73 9.73 -27.93
C GLN A 214 16.26 10.17 -27.81
N PRO A 215 15.97 11.50 -27.84
CA PRO A 215 14.60 12.01 -27.95
C PRO A 215 13.80 11.38 -29.11
N ILE A 216 12.50 11.22 -28.92
CA ILE A 216 11.61 10.53 -29.87
C ILE A 216 10.41 11.43 -30.22
N ASP A 217 10.33 11.85 -31.48
CA ASP A 217 9.30 12.76 -32.01
C ASP A 217 8.01 12.06 -32.46
N CYS A 218 8.00 10.71 -32.51
CA CYS A 218 6.82 9.90 -32.83
C CYS A 218 6.45 8.97 -31.66
N PRO A 219 5.94 9.49 -30.53
CA PRO A 219 5.71 8.70 -29.30
C PRO A 219 4.84 7.47 -29.51
N GLU A 220 3.67 7.64 -30.13
CA GLU A 220 2.69 6.56 -30.32
C GLU A 220 3.28 5.40 -31.13
N GLN A 221 3.91 5.70 -32.27
CA GLN A 221 4.56 4.71 -33.12
C GLN A 221 5.71 3.98 -32.39
N ALA A 222 6.52 4.73 -31.64
CA ALA A 222 7.65 4.18 -30.90
C ALA A 222 7.20 3.24 -29.77
N ILE A 223 6.15 3.62 -29.03
CA ILE A 223 5.56 2.81 -27.97
C ILE A 223 4.85 1.58 -28.54
N GLN A 224 4.09 1.73 -29.62
CA GLN A 224 3.41 0.61 -30.26
C GLN A 224 4.42 -0.42 -30.78
N LEU A 225 5.52 0.04 -31.40
CA LEU A 225 6.62 -0.85 -31.79
C LEU A 225 7.28 -1.53 -30.59
N LEU A 226 7.42 -0.85 -29.45
CA LEU A 226 8.00 -1.43 -28.24
C LEU A 226 7.10 -2.56 -27.72
N ARG A 227 5.79 -2.33 -27.67
CA ARG A 227 4.80 -3.34 -27.28
C ARG A 227 4.87 -4.56 -28.21
N GLU A 228 4.89 -4.36 -29.53
CA GLU A 228 5.07 -5.48 -30.46
C GLU A 228 6.37 -6.24 -30.22
N ASN A 229 7.49 -5.55 -30.02
CA ASN A 229 8.78 -6.18 -29.74
C ASN A 229 8.81 -6.93 -28.40
N LEU A 230 8.08 -6.49 -27.37
CA LEU A 230 8.00 -7.20 -26.09
C LEU A 230 7.44 -8.61 -26.26
N LYS A 231 6.55 -8.85 -27.23
CA LYS A 231 6.00 -10.18 -27.52
C LYS A 231 7.08 -11.20 -27.92
N LEU A 232 8.25 -10.75 -28.40
CA LEU A 232 9.39 -11.62 -28.73
C LEU A 232 9.92 -12.37 -27.49
N ILE A 233 9.69 -11.86 -26.28
CA ILE A 233 10.01 -12.56 -25.03
C ILE A 233 9.30 -13.93 -24.96
N GLY A 234 8.10 -14.07 -25.56
CA GLY A 234 7.38 -15.34 -25.64
C GLY A 234 8.17 -16.46 -26.32
N GLY A 235 9.12 -16.13 -27.20
CA GLY A 235 10.00 -17.11 -27.84
C GLY A 235 11.03 -17.74 -26.89
N ILE A 236 11.31 -17.10 -25.74
CA ILE A 236 12.24 -17.59 -24.72
C ILE A 236 11.57 -17.82 -23.36
N SER A 237 10.32 -17.41 -23.19
CA SER A 237 9.52 -17.54 -21.97
C SER A 237 8.07 -17.92 -22.33
N PRO A 238 7.77 -19.22 -22.49
CA PRO A 238 6.41 -19.69 -22.78
C PRO A 238 5.41 -19.20 -21.73
N GLY A 239 4.21 -18.80 -22.16
CA GLY A 239 3.19 -18.24 -21.26
C GLY A 239 3.33 -16.73 -20.99
N PHE A 240 4.34 -16.06 -21.54
CA PHE A 240 4.54 -14.62 -21.34
C PHE A 240 3.52 -13.76 -22.09
N VAL A 241 3.22 -14.11 -23.35
CA VAL A 241 2.35 -13.28 -24.20
C VAL A 241 0.92 -13.27 -23.66
N GLU A 242 0.49 -14.37 -23.04
CA GLU A 242 -0.80 -14.54 -22.39
C GLU A 242 -0.98 -13.68 -21.13
N GLN A 243 0.08 -13.03 -20.64
CA GLN A 243 0.01 -12.07 -19.53
C GLN A 243 -0.13 -10.60 -20.01
N LEU A 244 -0.01 -10.37 -21.32
CA LEU A 244 -0.02 -9.03 -21.93
C LEU A 244 -1.44 -8.60 -22.29
N ASP A 245 -2.20 -8.22 -21.28
CA ASP A 245 -3.56 -7.72 -21.46
C ASP A 245 -3.64 -6.20 -21.23
N ASP A 246 -4.46 -5.53 -22.04
CA ASP A 246 -4.87 -4.16 -21.78
C ASP A 246 -6.19 -4.17 -21.00
N PRO A 247 -6.36 -3.25 -20.03
CA PRO A 247 -7.64 -3.11 -19.34
C PRO A 247 -8.73 -2.58 -20.29
N ASP A 248 -9.97 -3.02 -20.07
CA ASP A 248 -11.15 -2.48 -20.73
C ASP A 248 -11.35 -1.01 -20.36
N ASP A 249 -11.80 -0.18 -21.31
CA ASP A 249 -12.31 1.17 -21.01
C ASP A 249 -13.54 1.15 -20.10
N ASP A 250 -14.30 0.04 -20.15
CA ASP A 250 -15.39 -0.25 -19.22
C ASP A 250 -14.89 -1.21 -18.14
N ASP A 251 -14.25 -0.68 -17.11
CA ASP A 251 -13.66 -1.46 -16.02
C ASP A 251 -14.59 -1.68 -14.82
N ILE A 252 -15.92 -1.52 -15.00
CA ILE A 252 -16.93 -1.81 -13.97
C ILE A 252 -18.03 -2.77 -14.46
N GLU A 253 -18.55 -3.56 -13.54
CA GLU A 253 -19.65 -4.50 -13.76
C GLU A 253 -20.85 -4.11 -12.89
N GLU A 254 -22.05 -4.07 -13.47
CA GLU A 254 -23.29 -3.74 -12.75
C GLU A 254 -23.78 -4.94 -11.95
N ILE A 255 -24.15 -4.70 -10.69
CA ILE A 255 -24.77 -5.69 -9.78
C ILE A 255 -26.26 -5.34 -9.61
N LEU A 256 -26.53 -4.08 -9.28
CA LEU A 256 -27.85 -3.45 -9.22
C LEU A 256 -27.75 -2.06 -9.90
N PRO A 257 -28.87 -1.41 -10.25
CA PRO A 257 -28.85 -0.09 -10.90
C PRO A 257 -27.95 0.97 -10.23
N HIS A 258 -27.84 0.95 -8.90
CA HIS A 258 -26.98 1.85 -8.12
C HIS A 258 -25.80 1.15 -7.42
N LEU A 259 -25.47 -0.08 -7.85
CA LEU A 259 -24.38 -0.86 -7.26
C LEU A 259 -23.53 -1.52 -8.34
N TYR A 260 -22.25 -1.15 -8.39
CA TYR A 260 -21.27 -1.67 -9.33
C TYR A 260 -20.08 -2.30 -8.61
N ARG A 261 -19.29 -3.11 -9.32
CA ARG A 261 -17.97 -3.57 -8.87
C ARG A 261 -16.88 -3.25 -9.87
N SER A 262 -15.66 -3.06 -9.37
CA SER A 262 -14.46 -2.99 -10.20
C SER A 262 -14.13 -4.37 -10.79
N LYS A 263 -13.75 -4.43 -12.07
CA LYS A 263 -13.34 -5.68 -12.73
C LYS A 263 -11.92 -6.12 -12.37
N TYR A 264 -11.07 -5.17 -11.98
CA TYR A 264 -9.62 -5.37 -11.86
C TYR A 264 -9.08 -5.14 -10.45
N SER A 265 -9.96 -5.12 -9.44
CA SER A 265 -9.54 -5.01 -8.04
C SER A 265 -9.10 -6.39 -7.50
N SER A 266 -7.97 -6.46 -6.79
CA SER A 266 -7.47 -7.71 -6.18
C SER A 266 -8.38 -8.20 -5.05
N ALA A 267 -8.69 -7.29 -4.13
CA ALA A 267 -9.84 -7.40 -3.25
C ALA A 267 -10.98 -6.62 -3.91
N GLU A 268 -12.19 -7.17 -3.89
CA GLU A 268 -13.39 -6.60 -4.51
C GLU A 268 -13.63 -5.18 -4.00
N THR A 269 -13.64 -4.23 -4.92
CA THR A 269 -14.07 -2.85 -4.68
C THR A 269 -15.43 -2.67 -5.30
N THR A 270 -16.40 -2.23 -4.50
CA THR A 270 -17.77 -1.96 -4.97
C THR A 270 -18.09 -0.48 -4.90
N PHE A 271 -18.91 0.01 -5.83
CA PHE A 271 -19.31 1.41 -5.94
C PHE A 271 -20.82 1.52 -5.75
N VAL A 272 -21.23 2.24 -4.71
CA VAL A 272 -22.63 2.62 -4.45
C VAL A 272 -22.85 4.03 -5.01
N ILE A 273 -23.83 4.17 -5.89
CA ILE A 273 -24.15 5.43 -6.57
C ILE A 273 -25.38 6.04 -5.91
N SER A 274 -25.29 7.28 -5.43
CA SER A 274 -26.46 8.00 -4.91
C SER A 274 -27.29 8.60 -6.04
N ASP A 275 -28.56 8.95 -5.77
CA ASP A 275 -29.42 9.68 -6.71
C ASP A 275 -28.84 11.04 -7.13
N SER A 276 -27.94 11.61 -6.32
CA SER A 276 -27.25 12.88 -6.60
C SER A 276 -26.05 12.73 -7.55
N GLY A 277 -25.66 11.49 -7.90
CA GLY A 277 -24.49 11.19 -8.72
C GLY A 277 -23.17 11.08 -7.95
N LYS A 278 -23.18 11.22 -6.61
CA LYS A 278 -22.01 10.91 -5.78
C LYS A 278 -21.76 9.41 -5.67
N VAL A 279 -20.50 9.05 -5.42
CA VAL A 279 -20.03 7.67 -5.33
C VAL A 279 -19.39 7.38 -3.98
N MET A 280 -19.87 6.31 -3.34
CA MET A 280 -19.18 5.66 -2.22
C MET A 280 -18.55 4.37 -2.71
N ALA A 281 -17.23 4.26 -2.61
CA ALA A 281 -16.57 2.98 -2.72
C ALA A 281 -16.65 2.22 -1.38
N ILE A 282 -16.83 0.90 -1.41
CA ILE A 282 -16.59 0.04 -0.25
C ILE A 282 -15.26 -0.68 -0.50
N ASP A 283 -14.29 -0.39 0.36
CA ASP A 283 -12.87 -0.67 0.19
C ASP A 283 -12.28 -0.06 -1.09
N TYR A 284 -10.95 0.08 -1.15
CA TYR A 284 -10.25 0.48 -2.38
C TYR A 284 -8.81 -0.03 -2.42
N GLY A 285 -8.67 -1.17 -3.10
CA GLY A 285 -7.47 -2.02 -3.10
C GLY A 285 -6.56 -1.93 -4.32
N TYR A 286 -5.70 -2.95 -4.49
CA TYR A 286 -4.78 -3.05 -5.63
C TYR A 286 -5.52 -3.24 -6.96
N ASN A 287 -5.03 -2.59 -8.03
CA ASN A 287 -5.45 -2.86 -9.41
C ASN A 287 -4.54 -3.91 -10.07
N VAL A 288 -5.06 -5.12 -10.30
CA VAL A 288 -4.29 -6.25 -10.87
C VAL A 288 -4.04 -6.13 -12.37
N SER A 289 -4.77 -5.27 -13.09
CA SER A 289 -4.53 -5.01 -14.52
C SER A 289 -3.53 -3.87 -14.75
N ALA A 290 -3.31 -3.00 -13.77
CA ALA A 290 -2.36 -1.90 -13.88
C ALA A 290 -0.94 -2.25 -13.40
N TYR A 291 -0.81 -3.16 -12.42
CA TYR A 291 0.47 -3.52 -11.83
C TYR A 291 0.50 -4.97 -11.36
N GLN A 292 1.63 -5.63 -11.58
CA GLN A 292 1.92 -6.96 -11.08
C GLN A 292 3.07 -6.87 -10.08
N SER A 293 2.78 -7.21 -8.83
CA SER A 293 3.74 -7.14 -7.73
C SER A 293 4.75 -8.28 -7.81
N PRO A 294 6.04 -8.05 -7.47
CA PRO A 294 6.98 -9.11 -7.17
C PRO A 294 6.49 -10.03 -6.04
N GLY A 295 6.94 -11.29 -6.05
CA GLY A 295 6.58 -12.27 -5.03
C GLY A 295 7.11 -11.92 -3.64
N LYS A 296 8.24 -11.21 -3.54
CA LYS A 296 8.74 -10.68 -2.27
C LYS A 296 7.76 -9.66 -1.70
N GLN A 297 7.20 -9.97 -0.53
CA GLN A 297 6.38 -9.06 0.25
C GLN A 297 7.27 -7.97 0.85
N HIS A 298 7.14 -6.75 0.33
CA HIS A 298 7.85 -5.58 0.82
C HIS A 298 7.09 -4.31 0.45
N LEU A 299 7.19 -3.24 1.24
CA LEU A 299 6.47 -1.99 0.96
C LEU A 299 6.86 -1.40 -0.40
N SER A 300 8.15 -1.47 -0.77
CA SER A 300 8.69 -1.05 -2.07
C SER A 300 8.16 -1.86 -3.27
N ASN A 301 7.39 -2.91 -3.02
CA ASN A 301 6.83 -3.83 -4.01
C ASN A 301 5.31 -3.79 -4.04
N ARG A 302 4.71 -2.82 -3.34
CA ARG A 302 3.27 -2.60 -3.29
C ARG A 302 3.01 -1.18 -3.75
N ARG A 303 2.23 -1.04 -4.81
CA ARG A 303 1.94 0.25 -5.42
C ARG A 303 0.45 0.30 -5.80
N PRO A 304 -0.33 1.24 -5.23
CA PRO A 304 -1.72 1.43 -5.60
C PRO A 304 -1.84 2.05 -6.99
N PHE A 305 -2.94 1.75 -7.68
CA PHE A 305 -3.29 2.33 -8.98
C PHE A 305 -4.79 2.62 -9.00
N LEU A 306 -5.22 3.60 -9.79
CA LEU A 306 -6.64 3.86 -10.01
C LEU A 306 -7.32 2.69 -10.76
N HIS A 307 -8.55 2.35 -10.39
CA HIS A 307 -9.42 1.39 -11.07
C HIS A 307 -10.89 1.80 -10.90
N GLY A 308 -11.75 1.35 -11.82
CA GLY A 308 -13.18 1.66 -11.85
C GLY A 308 -13.53 3.06 -12.37
N ILE A 309 -12.61 4.02 -12.30
CA ILE A 309 -12.85 5.42 -12.72
C ILE A 309 -13.17 5.52 -14.22
N LYS A 310 -12.56 4.70 -15.08
CA LYS A 310 -12.82 4.75 -16.53
C LYS A 310 -14.25 4.31 -16.84
N GLY A 311 -14.68 3.22 -16.22
CA GLY A 311 -16.04 2.68 -16.32
C GLY A 311 -17.08 3.62 -15.73
N LEU A 312 -16.84 4.21 -14.55
CA LEU A 312 -17.70 5.23 -13.94
C LEU A 312 -17.88 6.44 -14.86
N ARG A 313 -16.78 6.94 -15.46
CA ARG A 313 -16.83 8.04 -16.44
C ARG A 313 -17.65 7.65 -17.67
N LYS A 314 -17.37 6.49 -18.23
CA LYS A 314 -17.97 6.02 -19.49
C LYS A 314 -19.47 5.73 -19.36
N LYS A 315 -19.89 5.09 -18.26
CA LYS A 315 -21.30 4.71 -18.04
C LYS A 315 -22.14 5.81 -17.41
N LEU A 316 -21.57 6.53 -16.45
CA LEU A 316 -22.33 7.41 -15.56
C LEU A 316 -21.88 8.88 -15.65
N GLY A 317 -20.82 9.20 -16.40
CA GLY A 317 -20.26 10.55 -16.47
C GLY A 317 -19.53 10.99 -15.20
N ILE A 318 -19.22 10.05 -14.29
CA ILE A 318 -18.63 10.33 -12.98
C ILE A 318 -17.10 10.23 -13.05
N ASN A 319 -16.39 11.21 -12.48
CA ASN A 319 -14.93 11.34 -12.57
C ASN A 319 -14.19 11.26 -11.24
N GLN A 320 -14.91 11.02 -10.14
CA GLN A 320 -14.36 11.03 -8.79
C GLN A 320 -15.05 9.99 -7.91
N ILE A 321 -14.42 9.71 -6.76
CA ILE A 321 -15.01 8.92 -5.67
C ILE A 321 -15.11 9.85 -4.47
N ASP A 322 -16.32 10.10 -3.99
CA ASP A 322 -16.58 11.08 -2.93
C ASP A 322 -16.29 10.51 -1.53
N THR A 323 -16.55 9.22 -1.34
CA THR A 323 -16.40 8.55 -0.04
C THR A 323 -15.85 7.14 -0.21
N VAL A 324 -15.02 6.69 0.72
CA VAL A 324 -14.68 5.27 0.90
C VAL A 324 -15.20 4.82 2.26
N LEU A 325 -16.04 3.79 2.29
CA LEU A 325 -16.43 3.07 3.50
C LEU A 325 -15.57 1.82 3.65
N VAL A 326 -14.80 1.74 4.72
CA VAL A 326 -13.82 0.67 4.92
C VAL A 326 -14.45 -0.51 5.66
N SER A 327 -14.26 -1.72 5.14
CA SER A 327 -14.71 -2.95 5.78
C SER A 327 -13.72 -3.44 6.85
N HIS A 328 -12.42 -3.38 6.55
CA HIS A 328 -11.31 -3.72 7.45
C HIS A 328 -9.96 -3.20 6.91
N PHE A 329 -8.87 -3.36 7.69
CA PHE A 329 -7.61 -2.64 7.49
C PHE A 329 -6.58 -3.28 6.54
N HIS A 330 -6.83 -4.47 5.99
CA HIS A 330 -5.81 -5.19 5.23
C HIS A 330 -5.38 -4.43 3.97
N ASP A 331 -4.09 -4.52 3.64
CA ASP A 331 -3.44 -3.69 2.64
C ASP A 331 -4.10 -3.80 1.27
N ASP A 332 -4.49 -5.00 0.86
CA ASP A 332 -5.20 -5.24 -0.39
C ASP A 332 -6.61 -4.66 -0.45
N HIS A 333 -7.19 -4.24 0.68
CA HIS A 333 -8.45 -3.49 0.76
C HIS A 333 -8.25 -1.97 0.87
N VAL A 334 -7.12 -1.50 1.42
CA VAL A 334 -6.98 -0.08 1.81
C VAL A 334 -5.84 0.68 1.14
N ASN A 335 -4.94 0.00 0.43
CA ASN A 335 -3.71 0.63 -0.09
C ASN A 335 -3.96 1.82 -1.02
N GLY A 336 -5.08 1.86 -1.75
CA GLY A 336 -5.38 2.94 -2.68
C GLY A 336 -6.11 4.11 -2.03
N ILE A 337 -6.55 4.00 -0.78
CA ILE A 337 -7.30 5.06 -0.10
C ILE A 337 -6.49 6.36 0.06
N PRO A 338 -5.22 6.35 0.53
CA PRO A 338 -4.42 7.57 0.61
C PRO A 338 -4.28 8.29 -0.74
N MET A 339 -4.19 7.53 -1.83
CA MET A 339 -4.16 8.10 -3.18
C MET A 339 -5.50 8.78 -3.53
N LEU A 340 -6.64 8.17 -3.23
CA LEU A 340 -7.95 8.79 -3.46
C LEU A 340 -8.12 10.10 -2.67
N GLN A 341 -7.68 10.13 -1.40
CA GLN A 341 -7.71 11.36 -0.60
C GLN A 341 -6.92 12.50 -1.24
N ARG A 342 -5.73 12.20 -1.79
CA ARG A 342 -4.88 13.20 -2.48
C ARG A 342 -5.45 13.64 -3.82
N VAL A 343 -5.96 12.70 -4.63
CA VAL A 343 -6.36 12.96 -6.02
C VAL A 343 -7.78 13.55 -6.12
N PHE A 344 -8.71 13.10 -5.27
CA PHE A 344 -10.13 13.48 -5.35
C PHE A 344 -10.65 14.19 -4.09
N GLY A 345 -9.86 14.27 -3.01
CA GLY A 345 -10.36 14.78 -1.73
C GLY A 345 -11.37 13.84 -1.06
N THR A 346 -11.33 12.55 -1.39
CA THR A 346 -12.27 11.52 -0.90
C THR A 346 -12.33 11.46 0.62
N GLU A 347 -13.54 11.49 1.19
CA GLU A 347 -13.76 11.24 2.61
C GLU A 347 -13.59 9.75 2.94
N VAL A 348 -13.07 9.44 4.13
CA VAL A 348 -12.97 8.05 4.61
C VAL A 348 -13.88 7.84 5.80
N TRP A 349 -14.77 6.86 5.68
CA TRP A 349 -15.68 6.44 6.74
C TRP A 349 -15.27 5.03 7.18
N ALA A 350 -15.21 4.81 8.49
CA ALA A 350 -14.83 3.50 9.04
C ALA A 350 -15.53 3.28 10.40
N GLY A 351 -15.65 2.03 10.82
CA GLY A 351 -16.16 1.70 12.16
C GLY A 351 -15.25 2.27 13.25
N GLU A 352 -15.83 2.86 14.29
CA GLU A 352 -15.09 3.49 15.38
C GLU A 352 -14.10 2.54 16.07
N HIS A 353 -14.42 1.24 16.13
CA HIS A 353 -13.64 0.23 16.85
C HIS A 353 -12.30 -0.12 16.20
N PHE A 354 -12.12 0.23 14.92
CA PHE A 354 -10.87 -0.04 14.19
C PHE A 354 -10.28 1.16 13.45
N SER A 355 -10.89 2.34 13.55
CA SER A 355 -10.37 3.55 12.88
C SER A 355 -8.90 3.86 13.28
N ASP A 356 -8.51 3.61 14.53
CA ASP A 356 -7.13 3.87 15.00
C ASP A 356 -6.08 3.03 14.25
N VAL A 357 -6.39 1.82 13.77
CA VAL A 357 -5.41 1.03 13.00
C VAL A 357 -5.16 1.60 11.60
N LEU A 358 -6.17 2.27 11.03
CA LEU A 358 -6.04 2.97 9.74
C LEU A 358 -5.23 4.27 9.90
N GLU A 359 -5.52 5.03 10.95
CA GLU A 359 -4.87 6.32 11.21
C GLU A 359 -3.45 6.17 11.76
N ASN A 360 -3.18 5.10 12.52
CA ASN A 360 -1.91 4.91 13.23
C ASN A 360 -1.34 3.50 13.02
N PRO A 361 -1.02 3.07 11.79
CA PRO A 361 -0.61 1.69 11.50
C PRO A 361 0.67 1.25 12.22
N THR A 362 1.57 2.18 12.58
CA THR A 362 2.78 1.87 13.36
C THR A 362 2.49 1.51 14.81
N ARG A 363 1.29 1.83 15.33
CA ARG A 363 0.87 1.42 16.68
C ARG A 363 0.60 -0.08 16.80
N TYR A 364 0.47 -0.79 15.68
CA TYR A 364 -0.02 -2.17 15.63
C TYR A 364 1.02 -3.15 15.05
N ASP A 365 1.04 -4.37 15.59
CA ASP A 365 1.66 -5.54 14.96
C ASP A 365 0.57 -6.47 14.43
N ARG A 366 0.17 -6.23 13.19
CA ARG A 366 -0.80 -7.06 12.48
C ARG A 366 -0.27 -7.38 11.09
N PRO A 367 -0.53 -8.59 10.56
CA PRO A 367 -0.21 -8.90 9.18
C PRO A 367 -0.98 -7.97 8.23
N CYS A 368 -0.47 -7.80 7.01
CA CYS A 368 -1.12 -7.03 5.95
C CYS A 368 -1.45 -5.57 6.34
N LEU A 369 -0.67 -4.93 7.22
CA LEU A 369 -0.84 -3.51 7.54
C LEU A 369 -0.34 -2.62 6.39
N TRP A 370 -1.19 -1.69 5.94
CA TRP A 370 -0.73 -0.61 5.08
C TRP A 370 0.07 0.42 5.87
N HIS A 371 1.11 0.96 5.24
CA HIS A 371 2.12 1.79 5.93
C HIS A 371 1.77 3.28 5.96
N GLU A 372 1.07 3.79 4.95
CA GLU A 372 0.58 5.17 4.93
C GLU A 372 -0.62 5.30 5.88
N PRO A 373 -0.58 6.24 6.84
CA PRO A 373 -1.76 6.62 7.60
C PRO A 373 -2.93 7.03 6.70
N ILE A 374 -4.12 6.56 7.04
CA ILE A 374 -5.37 6.92 6.37
C ILE A 374 -6.16 7.81 7.32
N SER A 375 -6.45 9.05 6.90
CA SER A 375 -7.21 9.99 7.74
C SER A 375 -8.69 9.65 7.67
N VAL A 376 -9.28 9.20 8.79
CA VAL A 376 -10.69 8.82 8.88
C VAL A 376 -11.55 10.07 9.14
N SER A 377 -12.26 10.53 8.12
CA SER A 377 -13.15 11.69 8.17
C SER A 377 -14.36 11.46 9.08
N ARG A 378 -14.90 10.23 9.11
CA ARG A 378 -16.01 9.85 10.00
C ARG A 378 -15.79 8.48 10.63
N ARG A 379 -15.78 8.46 11.96
CA ARG A 379 -15.83 7.24 12.75
C ARG A 379 -17.30 6.91 13.02
N LEU A 380 -17.81 5.87 12.37
CA LEU A 380 -19.21 5.49 12.48
C LEU A 380 -19.43 4.66 13.76
N PRO A 381 -20.49 4.95 14.54
CA PRO A 381 -20.85 4.15 15.71
C PRO A 381 -21.25 2.74 15.30
N ASN A 382 -21.07 1.80 16.23
CA ASN A 382 -21.52 0.43 16.05
C ASN A 382 -23.02 0.30 16.34
N GLU A 383 -23.69 -0.54 15.56
CA GLU A 383 -25.11 -0.92 15.69
C GLU A 383 -26.14 0.21 15.49
N ASP A 384 -25.71 1.47 15.45
CA ASP A 384 -26.57 2.61 15.11
C ASP A 384 -26.69 2.80 13.60
N VAL A 385 -27.86 3.22 13.15
CA VAL A 385 -28.09 3.59 11.74
C VAL A 385 -27.50 4.98 11.49
N THR A 386 -26.62 5.05 10.50
CA THR A 386 -26.09 6.28 9.92
C THR A 386 -26.57 6.41 8.48
N TYR A 387 -26.37 7.57 7.87
CA TYR A 387 -26.79 7.82 6.49
C TYR A 387 -25.63 8.37 5.69
N TRP A 388 -25.38 7.77 4.53
CA TRP A 388 -24.59 8.38 3.47
C TRP A 388 -25.54 8.84 2.38
N GLU A 389 -25.61 10.15 2.16
CA GLU A 389 -26.71 10.77 1.40
C GLU A 389 -28.08 10.31 1.95
N ASN A 390 -28.89 9.61 1.15
CA ASN A 390 -30.17 9.01 1.54
C ASN A 390 -30.09 7.51 1.83
N ILE A 391 -28.90 6.90 1.78
CA ILE A 391 -28.70 5.45 1.93
C ILE A 391 -28.44 5.13 3.41
N PRO A 392 -29.31 4.33 4.07
CA PRO A 392 -29.08 3.91 5.45
C PRO A 392 -27.93 2.91 5.50
N ILE A 393 -27.01 3.13 6.44
CA ILE A 393 -25.83 2.29 6.70
C ILE A 393 -25.82 1.92 8.17
N GLN A 394 -25.68 0.63 8.47
CA GLN A 394 -25.52 0.11 9.81
C GLN A 394 -24.29 -0.79 9.86
N LEU A 395 -23.45 -0.57 10.87
CA LEU A 395 -22.21 -1.32 11.06
C LEU A 395 -22.32 -2.27 12.24
N TYR A 396 -21.86 -3.51 12.08
CA TYR A 396 -21.72 -4.44 13.20
C TYR A 396 -20.27 -4.92 13.32
N PRO A 397 -19.62 -4.80 14.48
CA PRO A 397 -18.28 -5.34 14.69
C PRO A 397 -18.23 -6.82 14.34
N MET A 398 -17.19 -7.21 13.60
CA MET A 398 -16.87 -8.61 13.35
C MET A 398 -15.50 -8.94 13.96
N SER A 399 -15.39 -10.19 14.37
CA SER A 399 -14.17 -10.85 14.77
C SER A 399 -14.18 -12.20 14.05
N GLY A 400 -13.04 -12.75 13.66
CA GLY A 400 -12.99 -13.93 12.79
C GLY A 400 -11.82 -13.87 11.84
N HIS A 401 -11.97 -13.18 10.71
CA HIS A 401 -10.82 -12.85 9.85
C HIS A 401 -9.86 -11.88 10.55
N THR A 402 -10.45 -10.85 11.17
CA THR A 402 -9.76 -9.93 12.08
C THR A 402 -10.73 -9.30 13.07
N ARG A 403 -10.26 -9.01 14.28
CA ARG A 403 -10.98 -8.20 15.28
C ARG A 403 -11.22 -6.75 14.84
N PHE A 404 -10.54 -6.30 13.78
CA PHE A 404 -10.60 -4.95 13.23
C PHE A 404 -11.43 -4.91 11.93
N SER A 405 -12.60 -5.54 11.94
CA SER A 405 -13.50 -5.60 10.79
C SER A 405 -14.94 -5.26 11.16
N THR A 406 -15.73 -4.87 10.16
CA THR A 406 -17.15 -4.58 10.32
C THR A 406 -17.99 -5.26 9.24
N LEU A 407 -19.14 -5.81 9.63
CA LEU A 407 -20.22 -6.11 8.70
C LEU A 407 -20.84 -4.77 8.32
N ILE A 408 -20.87 -4.46 7.04
CA ILE A 408 -21.55 -3.26 6.53
C ILE A 408 -22.92 -3.70 6.03
N CYS A 409 -23.98 -3.15 6.59
CA CYS A 409 -25.36 -3.40 6.16
C CYS A 409 -25.93 -2.11 5.55
N PHE A 410 -26.50 -2.19 4.35
CA PHE A 410 -27.14 -1.03 3.71
C PHE A 410 -28.30 -1.46 2.80
N GLU A 411 -29.15 -0.50 2.42
CA GLU A 411 -30.26 -0.73 1.50
C GLU A 411 -30.14 0.16 0.26
N VAL A 412 -30.16 -0.45 -0.92
CA VAL A 412 -30.08 0.25 -2.21
C VAL A 412 -31.00 -0.46 -3.20
N ASP A 413 -31.69 0.28 -4.07
CA ASP A 413 -32.64 -0.27 -5.05
C ASP A 413 -33.75 -1.16 -4.43
N GLY A 414 -34.14 -0.88 -3.18
CA GLY A 414 -35.08 -1.71 -2.42
C GLY A 414 -34.56 -3.13 -2.10
N LYS A 415 -33.24 -3.31 -2.11
CA LYS A 415 -32.53 -4.55 -1.75
C LYS A 415 -31.66 -4.33 -0.54
N ARG A 416 -31.70 -5.29 0.39
CA ARG A 416 -30.80 -5.33 1.54
C ARG A 416 -29.48 -5.96 1.13
N VAL A 417 -28.40 -5.22 1.27
CA VAL A 417 -27.05 -5.63 0.86
C VAL A 417 -26.16 -5.65 2.10
N VAL A 418 -25.33 -6.68 2.21
CA VAL A 418 -24.25 -6.72 3.20
C VAL A 418 -22.89 -6.82 2.54
N HIS A 419 -21.89 -6.17 3.12
CA HIS A 419 -20.48 -6.44 2.84
C HIS A 419 -19.87 -7.15 4.04
N THR A 420 -19.44 -8.39 3.84
CA THR A 420 -18.89 -9.24 4.91
C THR A 420 -17.37 -9.12 5.05
N GLY A 421 -16.74 -8.31 4.21
CA GLY A 421 -15.28 -8.26 4.09
C GLY A 421 -14.78 -9.68 3.82
N ASP A 422 -13.84 -10.11 4.65
CA ASP A 422 -13.20 -11.42 4.54
C ASP A 422 -13.74 -12.48 5.51
N GLN A 423 -14.94 -12.23 6.05
CA GLN A 423 -15.51 -13.12 7.06
C GLN A 423 -16.08 -14.41 6.46
N ILE A 424 -16.63 -14.38 5.24
CA ILE A 424 -17.32 -15.53 4.63
C ILE A 424 -16.65 -15.91 3.32
N PHE A 425 -16.14 -17.15 3.26
CA PHE A 425 -15.46 -17.68 2.09
C PHE A 425 -16.02 -19.02 1.62
N PHE A 426 -15.87 -19.25 0.32
CA PHE A 426 -16.19 -20.48 -0.36
C PHE A 426 -15.04 -20.89 -1.29
N SER A 427 -14.69 -22.17 -1.25
CA SER A 427 -13.83 -22.79 -2.27
C SER A 427 -14.71 -23.55 -3.26
N THR A 428 -14.58 -23.27 -4.55
CA THR A 428 -15.31 -23.94 -5.63
C THR A 428 -14.43 -24.07 -6.87
N SER A 429 -14.67 -25.10 -7.68
CA SER A 429 -14.01 -25.25 -8.98
C SER A 429 -14.52 -24.27 -10.04
N SER A 430 -15.75 -23.75 -9.91
CA SER A 430 -16.34 -22.79 -10.87
C SER A 430 -15.93 -21.35 -10.59
N GLY A 431 -15.34 -21.07 -9.42
CA GLY A 431 -15.03 -19.71 -8.96
C GLY A 431 -16.26 -18.90 -8.51
N LEU A 432 -17.47 -19.47 -8.59
CA LEU A 432 -18.69 -18.84 -8.08
C LEU A 432 -18.94 -19.22 -6.61
N PRO A 433 -19.02 -18.24 -5.69
CA PRO A 433 -19.30 -18.53 -4.30
C PRO A 433 -20.68 -19.20 -4.16
N PHE A 434 -20.75 -20.16 -3.24
CA PHE A 434 -21.99 -20.90 -2.93
C PHE A 434 -22.63 -21.67 -4.12
N ASP A 435 -21.86 -22.03 -5.16
CA ASP A 435 -22.27 -22.99 -6.19
C ASP A 435 -22.41 -24.42 -5.65
N LYS A 436 -22.94 -25.36 -6.45
CA LYS A 436 -23.27 -26.75 -6.06
C LYS A 436 -22.12 -27.54 -5.43
N ASP A 437 -20.87 -27.22 -5.78
CA ASP A 437 -19.65 -27.86 -5.28
C ASP A 437 -18.90 -26.98 -4.26
N ALA A 438 -19.43 -25.79 -3.96
CA ALA A 438 -18.80 -24.83 -3.09
C ALA A 438 -18.72 -25.35 -1.66
N LYS A 439 -17.53 -25.27 -1.08
CA LYS A 439 -17.26 -25.63 0.32
C LYS A 439 -16.94 -24.38 1.11
N SER A 440 -17.74 -24.09 2.12
CA SER A 440 -17.42 -23.01 3.05
C SER A 440 -16.20 -23.38 3.91
N PHE A 441 -15.39 -22.38 4.18
CA PHE A 441 -14.30 -22.44 5.16
C PHE A 441 -14.19 -21.09 5.87
N THR A 442 -13.54 -21.07 7.02
CA THR A 442 -13.28 -19.84 7.78
C THR A 442 -11.92 -19.27 7.41
N ASN A 443 -11.87 -18.03 6.92
CA ASN A 443 -10.62 -17.34 6.58
C ASN A 443 -10.03 -16.65 7.83
N HIS A 444 -9.85 -17.36 8.94
CA HIS A 444 -9.33 -16.75 10.17
C HIS A 444 -7.79 -16.68 10.15
N VAL A 445 -7.24 -15.60 10.73
CA VAL A 445 -5.80 -15.44 10.93
C VAL A 445 -5.55 -15.15 12.40
N TYR A 446 -4.86 -16.05 13.11
CA TYR A 446 -4.65 -15.91 14.57
C TYR A 446 -4.00 -14.59 14.96
N LYS A 447 -3.00 -14.13 14.18
CA LYS A 447 -2.31 -12.86 14.43
C LYS A 447 -3.20 -11.63 14.21
N ASN A 448 -4.42 -11.76 13.70
CA ASN A 448 -5.35 -10.66 13.45
C ASN A 448 -6.31 -10.34 14.60
N GLY A 449 -6.19 -11.01 15.74
CA GLY A 449 -7.18 -10.96 16.81
C GLY A 449 -8.30 -11.96 16.53
N LEU A 450 -8.55 -12.83 17.50
CA LEU A 450 -9.48 -13.94 17.38
C LEU A 450 -10.26 -14.13 18.67
N ASP A 451 -11.59 -14.07 18.55
CA ASP A 451 -12.52 -14.36 19.64
C ASP A 451 -13.34 -15.62 19.33
N LEU A 452 -13.59 -16.45 20.34
CA LEU A 452 -14.55 -17.57 20.18
C LEU A 452 -15.97 -17.05 20.01
N GLY A 453 -16.81 -17.80 19.30
CA GLY A 453 -18.21 -17.43 19.03
C GLY A 453 -18.37 -16.32 17.99
N CYS A 454 -17.27 -15.80 17.44
CA CYS A 454 -17.29 -14.64 16.56
C CYS A 454 -18.09 -14.88 15.26
N TYR A 455 -17.95 -16.05 14.62
CA TYR A 455 -18.76 -16.43 13.46
C TYR A 455 -20.25 -16.63 13.80
N LYS A 456 -20.57 -17.13 14.99
CA LYS A 456 -21.97 -17.25 15.45
C LYS A 456 -22.60 -15.88 15.65
N GLN A 457 -21.82 -14.92 16.16
CA GLN A 457 -22.25 -13.54 16.31
C GLN A 457 -22.51 -12.88 14.94
N THR A 458 -21.62 -13.04 13.96
CA THR A 458 -21.87 -12.59 12.57
C THR A 458 -23.16 -13.21 12.02
N LEU A 459 -23.36 -14.52 12.20
CA LEU A 459 -24.58 -15.19 11.74
C LEU A 459 -25.85 -14.62 12.40
N LYS A 460 -25.80 -14.27 13.68
CA LYS A 460 -26.92 -13.61 14.38
C LYS A 460 -27.26 -12.27 13.72
N PHE A 461 -26.26 -11.45 13.40
CA PHE A 461 -26.46 -10.17 12.70
C PHE A 461 -27.03 -10.38 11.30
N LEU A 462 -26.50 -11.33 10.53
CA LEU A 462 -27.01 -11.67 9.20
C LEU A 462 -28.47 -12.13 9.26
N ARG A 463 -28.84 -12.98 10.22
CA ARG A 463 -30.23 -13.44 10.40
C ARG A 463 -31.18 -12.30 10.80
N ALA A 464 -30.70 -11.31 11.55
CA ALA A 464 -31.49 -10.14 11.93
C ALA A 464 -31.71 -9.20 10.75
N PHE A 465 -30.67 -8.94 9.95
CA PHE A 465 -30.74 -8.04 8.79
C PHE A 465 -31.43 -8.68 7.57
N GLN A 466 -31.26 -10.00 7.38
CA GLN A 466 -31.78 -10.80 6.26
C GLN A 466 -31.41 -10.24 4.87
N PRO A 467 -30.12 -10.14 4.52
CA PRO A 467 -29.69 -9.60 3.23
C PRO A 467 -30.21 -10.39 2.03
N ASP A 468 -30.55 -9.68 0.96
CA ASP A 468 -30.81 -10.25 -0.37
C ASP A 468 -29.48 -10.57 -1.07
N TRP A 469 -28.49 -9.69 -0.91
CA TRP A 469 -27.17 -9.78 -1.56
C TRP A 469 -26.03 -9.75 -0.55
N VAL A 470 -25.00 -10.54 -0.84
CA VAL A 470 -23.74 -10.55 -0.10
C VAL A 470 -22.60 -10.12 -1.02
N LEU A 471 -21.90 -9.09 -0.57
CA LEU A 471 -20.60 -8.66 -1.07
C LEU A 471 -19.52 -9.21 -0.12
N THR A 472 -18.36 -9.54 -0.68
CA THR A 472 -17.21 -10.10 0.05
C THR A 472 -15.93 -9.46 -0.47
N GLY A 473 -14.84 -9.62 0.25
CA GLY A 473 -13.54 -9.11 -0.17
C GLY A 473 -12.90 -9.81 -1.35
N HIS A 474 -13.20 -11.08 -1.62
CA HIS A 474 -12.46 -11.86 -2.63
C HIS A 474 -13.32 -12.83 -3.47
N THR A 475 -14.64 -12.67 -3.45
CA THR A 475 -15.56 -13.43 -4.30
C THR A 475 -16.61 -12.53 -4.94
N LYS A 476 -17.10 -12.95 -6.11
CA LYS A 476 -18.17 -12.22 -6.81
C LYS A 476 -19.42 -12.09 -5.93
N PRO A 477 -20.20 -11.00 -6.07
CA PRO A 477 -21.49 -10.85 -5.39
C PRO A 477 -22.43 -12.03 -5.63
N TYR A 478 -23.19 -12.43 -4.61
CA TYR A 478 -24.16 -13.52 -4.71
C TYR A 478 -25.39 -13.29 -3.82
N GLN A 479 -26.47 -14.00 -4.12
CA GLN A 479 -27.73 -13.91 -3.38
C GLN A 479 -27.78 -14.93 -2.24
N THR A 480 -28.49 -14.59 -1.17
CA THR A 480 -28.69 -15.52 -0.05
C THR A 480 -29.84 -16.49 -0.29
N SER A 481 -29.83 -17.61 0.43
CA SER A 481 -30.92 -18.57 0.50
C SER A 481 -31.02 -19.18 1.90
N SER A 482 -32.08 -19.95 2.16
CA SER A 482 -32.23 -20.71 3.42
C SER A 482 -31.08 -21.71 3.63
N GLU A 483 -30.62 -22.34 2.56
CA GLU A 483 -29.50 -23.28 2.55
C GLU A 483 -28.18 -22.58 2.87
N TRP A 484 -28.01 -21.33 2.41
CA TRP A 484 -26.81 -20.54 2.70
C TRP A 484 -26.61 -20.34 4.20
N TYR A 485 -27.68 -19.97 4.93
CA TYR A 485 -27.62 -19.82 6.38
C TYR A 485 -27.22 -21.12 7.09
N GLN A 486 -27.68 -22.28 6.61
CA GLN A 486 -27.31 -23.57 7.19
C GLN A 486 -25.82 -23.88 7.01
N VAL A 487 -25.25 -23.52 5.85
CA VAL A 487 -23.83 -23.72 5.55
C VAL A 487 -22.95 -22.83 6.44
N ILE A 488 -23.29 -21.55 6.55
CA ILE A 488 -22.54 -20.62 7.42
C ILE A 488 -22.66 -21.01 8.90
N GLU A 489 -23.84 -21.46 9.34
CA GLU A 489 -24.05 -21.96 10.71
C GLU A 489 -23.19 -23.18 11.02
N LYS A 490 -23.09 -24.12 10.07
CA LYS A 490 -22.20 -25.27 10.21
C LYS A 490 -20.73 -24.83 10.35
N GLY A 491 -20.28 -23.88 9.53
CA GLY A 491 -18.93 -23.31 9.61
C GLY A 491 -18.66 -22.62 10.95
N ALA A 492 -19.61 -21.81 11.43
CA ALA A 492 -19.53 -21.12 12.71
C ALA A 492 -19.44 -22.08 13.90
N ASN A 493 -20.22 -23.17 13.89
CA ASN A 493 -20.16 -24.20 14.92
C ASN A 493 -18.84 -24.98 14.88
N ALA A 494 -18.39 -25.37 13.68
CA ALA A 494 -17.15 -26.11 13.51
C ALA A 494 -15.93 -25.30 13.96
N PHE A 495 -15.92 -23.99 13.73
CA PHE A 495 -14.85 -23.11 14.19
C PHE A 495 -14.66 -23.18 15.71
N ASP A 496 -15.72 -22.94 16.47
CA ASP A 496 -15.64 -23.01 17.94
C ASP A 496 -15.28 -24.42 18.42
N GLU A 497 -15.85 -25.46 17.81
CA GLU A 497 -15.62 -26.85 18.16
C GLU A 497 -14.14 -27.25 18.02
N VAL A 498 -13.49 -26.85 16.92
CA VAL A 498 -12.06 -27.12 16.69
C VAL A 498 -11.22 -26.49 17.80
N HIS A 499 -11.45 -25.22 18.12
CA HIS A 499 -10.66 -24.52 19.15
C HIS A 499 -10.90 -25.12 20.55
N LEU A 500 -12.15 -25.35 20.93
CA LEU A 500 -12.50 -25.91 22.24
C LEU A 500 -12.01 -27.35 22.42
N ARG A 501 -11.86 -28.13 21.35
CA ARG A 501 -11.34 -29.50 21.41
C ARG A 501 -9.82 -29.58 21.39
N LEU A 502 -9.16 -28.68 20.66
CA LEU A 502 -7.71 -28.74 20.45
C LEU A 502 -6.92 -27.87 21.41
N MET A 503 -7.54 -26.89 22.06
CA MET A 503 -6.88 -25.94 22.96
C MET A 503 -7.41 -26.08 24.39
N SER A 504 -6.55 -25.80 25.37
CA SER A 504 -6.92 -25.68 26.79
C SER A 504 -7.64 -24.36 27.05
N LEU A 505 -8.92 -24.30 26.69
CA LEU A 505 -9.79 -23.12 26.83
C LEU A 505 -10.95 -23.38 27.81
N GLY A 506 -10.83 -24.41 28.66
CA GLY A 506 -11.82 -24.69 29.69
C GLY A 506 -11.86 -23.61 30.77
N ASP A 507 -12.99 -23.50 31.47
CA ASP A 507 -13.20 -22.46 32.48
C ASP A 507 -12.11 -22.46 33.57
N ASP A 508 -11.61 -23.64 33.95
CA ASP A 508 -10.56 -23.85 34.96
C ASP A 508 -9.13 -23.87 34.38
N ASP A 509 -8.98 -23.87 33.05
CA ASP A 509 -7.67 -23.91 32.40
C ASP A 509 -6.95 -22.57 32.51
N VAL A 510 -5.61 -22.60 32.63
CA VAL A 510 -4.81 -21.36 32.59
C VAL A 510 -4.45 -21.05 31.14
N HIS A 511 -5.07 -20.02 30.55
CA HIS A 511 -4.89 -19.68 29.13
C HIS A 511 -5.14 -18.20 28.82
N PHE A 512 -4.58 -17.72 27.70
CA PHE A 512 -4.71 -16.35 27.20
C PHE A 512 -5.77 -16.22 26.09
N GLY A 513 -6.88 -16.94 26.22
CA GLY A 513 -7.90 -17.05 25.18
C GLY A 513 -7.41 -17.76 23.91
N ALA A 514 -8.21 -17.69 22.85
CA ALA A 514 -7.95 -18.41 21.60
C ALA A 514 -6.84 -17.76 20.73
N GLU A 515 -6.61 -16.44 20.84
CA GLU A 515 -5.44 -15.77 20.25
C GLU A 515 -4.12 -16.17 20.96
N SER A 516 -4.21 -16.74 22.18
CA SER A 516 -3.06 -17.16 23.00
C SER A 516 -2.07 -16.03 23.34
N GLN A 517 -2.53 -14.77 23.35
CA GLN A 517 -1.68 -13.60 23.59
C GLN A 517 -1.87 -13.02 24.99
N GLY A 518 -0.80 -13.01 25.80
CA GLY A 518 -0.83 -12.55 27.20
C GLY A 518 -0.71 -11.04 27.38
N GLY A 519 -0.28 -10.31 26.35
CA GLY A 519 -0.23 -8.85 26.35
C GLY A 519 0.11 -8.25 25.00
N LYS A 520 0.08 -6.92 24.92
CA LYS A 520 0.58 -6.14 23.77
C LYS A 520 1.20 -4.84 24.23
N LEU A 521 2.17 -4.36 23.45
CA LEU A 521 2.75 -3.02 23.55
C LEU A 521 2.31 -2.15 22.36
N LYS A 522 2.07 -0.87 22.60
CA LYS A 522 1.75 0.16 21.62
C LYS A 522 2.55 1.44 21.93
N PRO A 523 3.14 2.11 20.93
CA PRO A 523 3.21 1.67 19.54
C PRO A 523 4.12 0.44 19.36
N TYR A 524 3.76 -0.45 18.43
CA TYR A 524 4.63 -1.59 18.11
C TYR A 524 5.94 -1.15 17.47
N ARG A 525 5.90 -0.11 16.61
CA ARG A 525 7.10 0.53 16.05
C ARG A 525 7.21 1.94 16.61
N LEU A 526 8.15 2.12 17.53
CA LEU A 526 8.49 3.42 18.09
C LEU A 526 9.76 3.95 17.44
N HIS A 527 9.72 5.21 17.01
CA HIS A 527 10.85 5.90 16.41
C HIS A 527 11.06 7.22 17.14
N LEU A 528 12.26 7.39 17.72
CA LEU A 528 12.66 8.57 18.47
C LEU A 528 13.88 9.20 17.77
N LEU A 529 13.90 10.54 17.69
CA LEU A 529 15.03 11.26 17.12
C LEU A 529 16.22 11.34 18.07
N THR A 530 15.93 11.41 19.36
CA THR A 530 16.90 11.50 20.45
C THR A 530 16.56 10.46 21.51
N GLU A 531 17.55 10.15 22.33
CA GLU A 531 17.38 9.27 23.46
C GLU A 531 16.52 9.96 24.54
N GLU A 532 15.36 9.35 24.80
CA GLU A 532 14.40 9.79 25.80
C GLU A 532 13.80 8.54 26.47
N GLU A 533 12.98 8.74 27.50
CA GLU A 533 12.24 7.64 28.11
C GLU A 533 11.35 6.96 27.06
N VAL A 534 11.56 5.65 26.86
CA VAL A 534 10.80 4.86 25.91
C VAL A 534 9.54 4.38 26.63
N GLU A 535 8.42 5.06 26.37
CA GLU A 535 7.11 4.75 26.95
C GLU A 535 6.25 3.90 26.01
N PHE A 536 5.56 2.93 26.59
CA PHE A 536 4.55 2.14 25.90
C PHE A 536 3.22 2.17 26.67
N GLU A 537 2.14 2.28 25.90
CA GLU A 537 0.82 1.85 26.32
C GLU A 537 0.64 0.38 25.92
N GLY A 538 -0.43 -0.27 26.39
CA GLY A 538 -0.66 -1.66 26.05
C GLY A 538 -1.77 -2.29 26.84
N TRP A 539 -1.79 -3.61 26.84
CA TRP A 539 -2.64 -4.38 27.74
C TRP A 539 -1.98 -5.68 28.14
N ILE A 540 -2.41 -6.22 29.29
CA ILE A 540 -2.10 -7.59 29.74
C ILE A 540 -3.39 -8.32 30.09
N LEU A 541 -3.34 -9.65 30.02
CA LEU A 541 -4.48 -10.53 30.29
C LEU A 541 -4.20 -11.41 31.51
N ASN A 542 -5.15 -11.50 32.44
CA ASN A 542 -5.11 -12.52 33.49
C ASN A 542 -5.52 -13.90 32.91
N PRO A 543 -4.63 -14.89 32.87
CA PRO A 543 -4.96 -16.20 32.31
C PRO A 543 -5.73 -17.09 33.30
N PHE A 544 -6.04 -16.62 34.50
CA PHE A 544 -6.75 -17.38 35.52
C PHE A 544 -8.24 -16.97 35.58
N SER A 545 -9.10 -17.93 35.93
CA SER A 545 -10.54 -17.72 36.22
C SER A 545 -10.82 -17.09 37.58
N VAL A 546 -9.78 -16.69 38.32
CA VAL A 546 -9.87 -15.99 39.60
C VAL A 546 -9.00 -14.73 39.58
N PRO A 547 -9.31 -13.71 40.41
CA PRO A 547 -8.46 -12.54 40.54
C PRO A 547 -7.02 -12.91 40.92
N LYS A 548 -6.05 -12.28 40.27
CA LYS A 548 -4.62 -12.48 40.50
C LYS A 548 -3.87 -11.17 40.33
N LYS A 549 -2.77 -11.05 41.07
CA LYS A 549 -1.78 -9.99 40.89
C LYS A 549 -0.84 -10.34 39.74
N ALA A 550 -0.63 -9.40 38.83
CA ALA A 550 0.38 -9.45 37.79
C ALA A 550 1.61 -8.63 38.17
N VAL A 551 2.78 -9.08 37.72
CA VAL A 551 4.06 -8.37 37.80
C VAL A 551 4.58 -8.27 36.37
N ILE A 552 4.87 -7.05 35.92
CA ILE A 552 5.36 -6.77 34.58
C ILE A 552 6.66 -5.97 34.59
N LYS A 553 7.48 -6.18 33.57
CA LYS A 553 8.74 -5.45 33.33
C LYS A 553 9.07 -5.43 31.84
N LEU A 554 9.63 -4.34 31.34
CA LEU A 554 10.21 -4.34 30.00
C LEU A 554 11.63 -4.91 30.03
N ILE A 555 11.94 -5.71 29.01
CA ILE A 555 13.25 -6.35 28.81
C ILE A 555 13.85 -5.78 27.53
N GLY A 556 14.95 -5.06 27.66
CA GLY A 556 15.77 -4.56 26.56
C GLY A 556 17.23 -4.96 26.75
N PRO A 557 18.18 -4.25 26.10
CA PRO A 557 19.61 -4.39 26.38
C PRO A 557 19.95 -4.24 27.88
N ASP A 558 21.04 -4.87 28.32
CA ASP A 558 21.40 -4.98 29.75
C ASP A 558 21.62 -3.62 30.45
N ASP A 559 22.02 -2.60 29.69
CA ASP A 559 22.27 -1.24 30.16
C ASP A 559 21.00 -0.35 30.16
N TRP A 560 19.86 -0.85 29.66
CA TRP A 560 18.58 -0.16 29.68
C TRP A 560 17.86 -0.40 31.01
N LYS A 561 17.36 0.67 31.63
CA LYS A 561 16.74 0.61 32.96
C LYS A 561 15.22 0.56 32.85
N SER A 562 14.62 -0.57 33.20
CA SER A 562 13.15 -0.72 33.28
C SER A 562 12.66 -0.79 34.72
N GLN A 563 11.46 -0.27 34.95
CA GLN A 563 10.74 -0.36 36.22
C GLN A 563 9.87 -1.62 36.27
N VAL A 564 9.75 -2.22 37.47
CA VAL A 564 8.81 -3.31 37.72
C VAL A 564 7.49 -2.70 38.19
N SER A 565 6.39 -3.12 37.58
CA SER A 565 5.03 -2.69 37.97
C SER A 565 4.19 -3.88 38.43
N GLU A 566 3.39 -3.65 39.46
CA GLU A 566 2.47 -4.64 40.02
C GLU A 566 1.03 -4.20 39.80
N ILE A 567 0.19 -5.09 39.30
CA ILE A 567 -1.16 -4.75 38.83
C ILE A 567 -2.16 -5.83 39.30
N GLU A 568 -3.21 -5.41 40.01
CA GLU A 568 -4.33 -6.30 40.33
C GLU A 568 -5.23 -6.49 39.11
N LEU A 569 -5.53 -7.75 38.79
CA LEU A 569 -6.40 -8.17 37.68
C LEU A 569 -7.56 -9.03 38.21
N LYS A 570 -8.78 -8.76 37.75
CA LYS A 570 -9.94 -9.65 37.96
C LYS A 570 -9.78 -10.93 37.14
N ALA A 571 -10.62 -11.92 37.41
CA ALA A 571 -10.71 -13.15 36.63
C ALA A 571 -10.83 -12.84 35.13
N ARG A 572 -9.95 -13.40 34.30
CA ARG A 572 -9.92 -13.21 32.84
C ARG A 572 -9.88 -11.74 32.36
N GLU A 573 -9.50 -10.81 33.23
CA GLU A 573 -9.49 -9.39 32.87
C GLU A 573 -8.33 -9.08 31.92
N GLN A 574 -8.68 -8.45 30.80
CA GLN A 574 -7.73 -7.70 29.99
C GLN A 574 -7.68 -6.26 30.53
N LYS A 575 -6.49 -5.81 30.94
CA LYS A 575 -6.32 -4.48 31.54
C LYS A 575 -5.27 -3.68 30.79
N GLU A 576 -5.58 -2.42 30.54
CA GLU A 576 -4.64 -1.49 29.93
C GLU A 576 -3.48 -1.17 30.89
N ILE A 577 -2.30 -0.98 30.32
CA ILE A 577 -1.07 -0.70 31.07
C ILE A 577 -0.30 0.47 30.44
N ARG A 578 0.52 1.12 31.27
CA ARG A 578 1.58 2.03 30.84
C ARG A 578 2.88 1.59 31.50
N ILE A 579 3.95 1.51 30.73
CA ILE A 579 5.25 1.04 31.22
C ILE A 579 6.37 1.64 30.37
N SER A 580 7.52 1.87 30.99
CA SER A 580 8.66 2.51 30.34
C SER A 580 9.99 1.78 30.58
N ILE A 581 10.95 2.09 29.70
CA ILE A 581 12.34 1.67 29.79
C ILE A 581 13.24 2.83 29.37
N MET A 582 14.33 3.05 30.10
CA MET A 582 15.25 4.16 29.86
C MET A 582 16.52 3.65 29.18
N PRO A 583 16.81 4.06 27.93
CA PRO A 583 18.08 3.82 27.27
C PRO A 583 19.20 4.70 27.88
N PRO A 584 20.49 4.31 27.76
CA PRO A 584 21.61 5.20 28.07
C PRO A 584 21.62 6.46 27.20
N ASN A 585 22.31 7.51 27.68
CA ASN A 585 22.61 8.69 26.87
C ASN A 585 23.34 8.29 25.57
N ASP A 586 23.15 9.07 24.50
CA ASP A 586 23.75 8.84 23.18
C ASP A 586 23.39 7.48 22.52
N THR A 587 22.30 6.83 22.96
CA THR A 587 21.84 5.57 22.35
C THR A 587 21.44 5.79 20.89
N CYS A 588 22.10 5.07 19.98
CA CYS A 588 21.72 4.98 18.58
C CYS A 588 21.45 3.52 18.22
N CYS A 589 20.20 3.20 17.93
CA CYS A 589 19.79 1.84 17.64
C CYS A 589 18.68 1.79 16.59
N ARG A 590 18.53 0.64 15.94
CA ARG A 590 17.48 0.42 14.94
C ARG A 590 16.74 -0.87 15.22
N ARG A 591 15.41 -0.76 15.27
CA ARG A 591 14.48 -1.88 15.54
C ARG A 591 14.95 -2.76 16.70
N GLN A 592 15.47 -2.14 17.75
CA GLN A 592 15.84 -2.80 18.99
C GLN A 592 14.58 -3.43 19.59
N PRO A 593 14.50 -4.77 19.71
CA PRO A 593 13.36 -5.41 20.33
C PRO A 593 13.34 -5.10 21.84
N ILE A 594 12.14 -4.78 22.33
CA ILE A 594 11.80 -4.62 23.75
C ILE A 594 10.69 -5.60 24.08
N GLY A 595 10.96 -6.57 24.95
CA GLY A 595 9.98 -7.56 25.39
C GLY A 595 9.20 -7.10 26.62
N LEU A 596 7.95 -7.52 26.76
CA LEU A 596 7.13 -7.36 27.96
C LEU A 596 7.10 -8.68 28.74
N ASP A 597 7.87 -8.76 29.83
CA ASP A 597 7.85 -9.92 30.73
C ASP A 597 6.60 -9.89 31.62
N LEU A 598 5.93 -11.03 31.78
CA LEU A 598 4.70 -11.16 32.56
C LEU A 598 4.77 -12.35 33.52
N THR A 599 4.47 -12.07 34.79
CA THR A 599 4.18 -13.06 35.83
C THR A 599 2.78 -12.81 36.39
N VAL A 600 1.93 -13.82 36.50
CA VAL A 600 0.58 -13.68 37.08
C VAL A 600 0.36 -14.71 38.18
N GLY A 601 -0.06 -14.26 39.36
CA GLY A 601 -0.31 -15.13 40.51
C GLY A 601 0.93 -15.91 40.98
N GLY A 602 2.12 -15.36 40.78
CA GLY A 602 3.41 -16.01 41.07
C GLY A 602 3.88 -17.01 40.00
N ARG A 603 3.12 -17.24 38.94
CA ARG A 603 3.52 -18.08 37.80
C ARG A 603 4.15 -17.22 36.69
N PRO A 604 5.40 -17.48 36.29
CA PRO A 604 6.02 -16.77 35.17
C PRO A 604 5.45 -17.26 33.83
N PHE A 605 5.21 -16.33 32.91
CA PHE A 605 4.81 -16.58 31.52
C PHE A 605 5.86 -16.11 30.50
N GLY A 606 6.94 -15.47 30.96
CA GLY A 606 8.02 -14.96 30.12
C GLY A 606 7.63 -13.69 29.37
N GLN A 607 8.35 -13.41 28.29
CA GLN A 607 8.07 -12.26 27.41
C GLN A 607 6.86 -12.56 26.53
N VAL A 608 5.71 -11.96 26.86
CA VAL A 608 4.41 -12.25 26.22
C VAL A 608 4.06 -11.30 25.06
N ALA A 609 4.87 -10.25 24.87
CA ALA A 609 4.76 -9.31 23.78
C ALA A 609 6.11 -8.64 23.51
N GLU A 610 6.24 -8.02 22.36
CA GLU A 610 7.38 -7.20 21.99
C GLU A 610 6.96 -5.90 21.29
N ALA A 611 7.88 -4.95 21.23
CA ALA A 611 7.85 -3.77 20.38
C ALA A 611 9.27 -3.49 19.83
N LEU A 612 9.35 -2.72 18.75
CA LEU A 612 10.59 -2.36 18.08
C LEU A 612 10.86 -0.86 18.28
N VAL A 613 12.04 -0.55 18.82
CA VAL A 613 12.47 0.83 19.09
C VAL A 613 13.63 1.21 18.17
N SER A 614 13.53 2.36 17.53
CA SER A 614 14.63 2.98 16.78
C SER A 614 14.92 4.36 17.36
N ILE A 615 16.18 4.66 17.64
CA ILE A 615 16.64 5.91 18.27
C ILE A 615 17.79 6.46 17.44
N GLY A 616 17.71 7.73 17.05
CA GLY A 616 18.83 8.44 16.39
C GLY A 616 19.15 7.97 14.97
N VAL A 617 18.22 7.29 14.29
CA VAL A 617 18.38 6.77 12.93
C VAL A 617 17.27 7.29 12.00
N PRO A 618 17.43 7.34 10.67
CA PRO A 618 16.34 7.63 9.74
C PRO A 618 15.14 6.68 9.90
N LYS A 619 13.96 7.12 9.43
CA LYS A 619 12.68 6.42 9.65
C LYS A 619 12.54 5.08 8.91
N PHE A 620 13.18 4.93 7.76
CA PHE A 620 13.00 3.76 6.87
C PHE A 620 14.02 2.67 7.14
#